data_AF-A0A7W3RJZ2-F1
#
_entry.id   AF-A0A7W3RJZ2-F1
#
_cell.length_a   1.000
_cell.length_b   1.000
_cell.length_c   1.000
_cell.angle_alpha   90.00
_cell.angle_beta   90.00
_cell.angle_gamma   90.00
#
_symmetry.space_group_name_H-M   'P 1'
#
loop_
_entity.id
_entity.type
_entity.pdbx_description
1 polymer ?
#
loop_
_entity_poly.entity_id
_entity_poly.type
_entity_poly.pdbx_seq_one_letter_code
_entity_poly.pdbx_strand_id
1 'polypeptide(L)'
;MGYRGSYGRVSAYQREKRTSPRPVTAQPPAPRVVTRWILSRPETLTEIEQLRLKAVLTNCPELDALTGHVRSFAHMLTERQGERLPQWLDAVRQDDLPSLHTLAAGIDRDRDAVIAGLTLPWSSGVVEGHVNRIKMLKRQMFGRAGFNLLRKRVLLAP
;
A
#
# COMPACT_ATOMS: atom_id res chain seq x y z
N MET A 1 47.50 24.14 -15.51
CA MET A 1 47.68 24.42 -14.07
C MET A 1 47.49 23.12 -13.31
N GLY A 2 48.59 22.49 -12.86
CA GLY A 2 48.56 21.24 -12.10
C GLY A 2 48.66 21.50 -10.60
N TYR A 3 47.95 20.71 -9.81
CA TYR A 3 47.98 20.77 -8.34
C TYR A 3 49.43 20.60 -7.84
N ARG A 4 49.97 21.60 -7.13
CA ARG A 4 51.34 21.63 -6.58
C ARG A 4 51.50 20.90 -5.24
N GLY A 5 50.45 20.24 -4.74
CA GLY A 5 50.46 19.60 -3.43
C GLY A 5 51.05 18.19 -3.47
N SER A 6 51.64 17.77 -2.35
CA SER A 6 52.14 16.41 -2.14
C SER A 6 50.99 15.40 -2.19
N TYR A 7 51.14 14.34 -3.00
CA TYR A 7 50.26 13.18 -3.03
C TYR A 7 50.02 12.57 -1.63
N GLY A 8 50.97 12.74 -0.70
CA GLY A 8 50.85 12.31 0.69
C GLY A 8 49.74 13.02 1.47
N ARG A 9 49.43 14.29 1.15
CA ARG A 9 48.29 15.00 1.77
C ARG A 9 46.95 14.48 1.29
N VAL A 10 46.87 14.14 0.00
CA VAL A 10 45.65 13.56 -0.60
C VAL A 10 45.42 12.14 -0.07
N SER A 11 46.49 11.34 0.05
CA SER A 11 46.40 9.99 0.60
C SER A 11 46.07 10.00 2.09
N ALA A 12 46.62 10.92 2.89
CA ALA A 12 46.28 11.09 4.29
C ALA A 12 44.81 11.50 4.47
N TYR A 13 44.32 12.46 3.68
CA TYR A 13 42.91 12.89 3.69
C TYR A 13 41.94 11.78 3.27
N GLN A 14 42.28 10.99 2.24
CA GLN A 14 41.48 9.82 1.86
C GLN A 14 41.51 8.74 2.94
N ARG A 15 42.66 8.50 3.57
CA ARG A 15 42.79 7.53 4.65
C ARG A 15 41.94 7.94 5.83
N GLU A 16 42.00 9.21 6.23
CA GLU A 16 41.18 9.80 7.29
C GLU A 16 39.68 9.66 7.01
N LYS A 17 39.22 9.92 5.78
CA LYS A 17 37.82 9.68 5.38
C LYS A 17 37.42 8.19 5.37
N ARG A 18 38.35 7.28 5.06
CA ARG A 18 38.10 5.82 5.08
C ARG A 18 38.08 5.26 6.50
N THR A 19 38.87 5.84 7.41
CA THR A 19 38.97 5.41 8.81
C THR A 19 38.01 6.15 9.72
N SER A 20 37.47 7.29 9.28
CA SER A 20 36.42 8.00 10.01
C SER A 20 35.18 7.10 10.09
N PRO A 21 34.65 6.81 11.29
CA PRO A 21 33.42 6.07 11.42
C PRO A 21 32.34 6.83 10.66
N ARG A 22 31.83 6.21 9.59
CA ARG A 22 30.71 6.75 8.83
C ARG A 22 29.56 6.87 9.82
N PRO A 23 28.90 8.04 9.97
CA PRO A 23 27.77 8.13 10.86
C PRO A 23 26.79 7.04 10.44
N VAL A 24 26.46 6.15 11.37
CA VAL A 24 25.47 5.09 11.14
C VAL A 24 24.12 5.78 11.09
N THR A 25 23.80 6.39 9.95
CA THR A 25 22.47 6.90 9.68
C THR A 25 21.58 5.68 9.55
N ALA A 26 20.62 5.54 10.45
CA ALA A 26 19.60 4.49 10.36
C ALA A 26 19.02 4.52 8.95
N GLN A 27 19.11 3.41 8.22
CA GLN A 27 18.59 3.33 6.88
C GLN A 27 17.06 3.52 6.93
N PRO A 28 16.49 4.36 6.06
CA PRO A 28 15.05 4.51 6.00
C PRO A 28 14.42 3.14 5.68
N PRO A 29 13.24 2.84 6.25
CA PRO A 29 12.54 1.58 5.96
C PRO A 29 12.19 1.50 4.47
N ALA A 30 12.19 0.28 3.92
CA ALA A 30 11.81 0.06 2.53
C ALA A 30 10.34 0.49 2.29
N PRO A 31 9.98 1.01 1.11
CA PRO A 31 8.62 1.50 0.83
C PRO A 31 7.53 0.48 1.16
N ARG A 32 7.74 -0.80 0.82
CA ARG A 32 6.80 -1.90 1.13
C ARG A 32 6.53 -2.07 2.63
N VAL A 33 7.53 -1.78 3.46
CA VAL A 33 7.40 -1.86 4.93
C VAL A 33 6.52 -0.73 5.44
N VAL A 34 6.74 0.49 4.94
CA VAL A 34 5.89 1.66 5.26
C VAL A 34 4.45 1.43 4.80
N THR A 35 4.25 0.96 3.57
CA THR A 35 2.92 0.63 3.05
C THR A 35 2.23 -0.42 3.92
N ARG A 36 2.94 -1.47 4.34
CA ARG A 36 2.39 -2.47 5.28
C ARG A 36 1.94 -1.83 6.58
N TRP A 37 2.76 -0.95 7.18
CA TRP A 37 2.39 -0.29 8.43
C TRP A 37 1.17 0.63 8.29
N ILE A 38 1.05 1.36 7.17
CA ILE A 38 -0.10 2.23 6.88
C ILE A 38 -1.39 1.42 6.73
N LEU A 39 -1.32 0.26 6.06
CA LEU A 39 -2.47 -0.61 5.80
C LEU A 39 -2.84 -1.52 6.99
N SER A 40 -1.96 -1.65 7.98
CA SER A 40 -2.23 -2.42 9.19
C SER A 40 -3.08 -1.65 10.18
N ARG A 41 -3.84 -2.39 11.00
CA ARG A 41 -4.50 -1.86 12.19
C ARG A 41 -3.45 -1.33 13.17
N PRO A 42 -3.54 -0.08 13.66
CA PRO A 42 -2.53 0.52 14.55
C PRO A 42 -2.23 -0.35 15.77
N GLU A 43 -3.23 -1.05 16.30
CA GLU A 43 -3.14 -1.90 17.49
C GLU A 43 -2.32 -3.18 17.26
N THR A 44 -2.09 -3.54 16.00
CA THR A 44 -1.30 -4.73 15.61
C THR A 44 0.17 -4.42 15.38
N LEU A 45 0.54 -3.14 15.36
CA LEU A 45 1.93 -2.71 15.19
C LEU A 45 2.67 -2.76 16.52
N THR A 46 3.89 -3.28 16.51
CA THR A 46 4.79 -3.20 17.68
C THR A 46 5.15 -1.75 17.98
N GLU A 47 5.52 -1.45 19.23
CA GLU A 47 5.93 -0.08 19.62
C GLU A 47 7.07 0.47 18.75
N ILE A 48 8.02 -0.40 18.38
CA ILE A 48 9.14 -0.04 17.49
C ILE A 48 8.63 0.32 16.08
N GLU A 49 7.68 -0.44 15.53
CA GLU A 49 7.08 -0.13 14.24
C GLU A 49 6.26 1.16 14.28
N GLN A 50 5.50 1.39 15.35
CA GLN A 50 4.76 2.64 15.55
C GLN A 50 5.69 3.84 15.61
N LEU A 51 6.80 3.74 16.35
CA LEU A 51 7.80 4.80 16.45
C LEU A 51 8.46 5.08 15.09
N ARG A 52 8.80 4.03 14.35
CA ARG A 52 9.39 4.16 13.01
C ARG A 52 8.41 4.76 12.01
N LEU A 53 7.14 4.32 12.02
CA LEU A 53 6.10 4.92 11.19
C LEU A 53 5.94 6.40 11.54
N LYS A 54 5.83 6.74 12.82
CA LYS A 54 5.72 8.14 13.27
C LYS A 54 6.89 8.99 12.76
N ALA A 55 8.12 8.47 12.85
CA ALA A 55 9.29 9.16 12.31
C ALA A 55 9.18 9.39 10.79
N VAL A 56 8.69 8.41 10.02
CA VAL A 56 8.46 8.59 8.57
C VAL A 56 7.42 9.67 8.30
N LEU A 57 6.28 9.65 9.00
CA LEU A 57 5.19 10.60 8.80
C LEU A 57 5.60 12.04 9.17
N THR A 58 6.37 12.22 10.25
CA THR A 58 6.89 13.55 10.62
C THR A 58 7.84 14.13 9.56
N ASN A 59 8.55 13.29 8.79
CA ASN A 59 9.46 13.75 7.75
C ASN A 59 8.80 13.93 6.37
N CYS A 60 7.55 13.47 6.19
CA CYS A 60 6.83 13.55 4.92
C CYS A 60 5.33 13.82 5.18
N PRO A 61 4.91 15.11 5.21
CA PRO A 61 3.53 15.50 5.45
C PRO A 61 2.53 14.88 4.48
N GLU A 62 2.93 14.64 3.23
CA GLU A 62 2.11 14.01 2.21
C GLU A 62 1.78 12.56 2.59
N LEU A 63 2.74 11.83 3.17
CA LEU A 63 2.50 10.47 3.68
C LEU A 63 1.63 10.48 4.95
N ASP A 64 1.73 11.52 5.77
CA ASP A 64 0.85 11.69 6.94
C ASP A 64 -0.60 11.89 6.52
N ALA A 65 -0.85 12.83 5.60
CA ALA A 65 -2.17 13.06 5.01
C ALA A 65 -2.73 11.78 4.34
N LEU A 66 -1.91 11.10 3.52
CA LEU A 66 -2.29 9.82 2.91
C LEU A 66 -2.65 8.77 3.97
N THR A 67 -1.87 8.66 5.04
CA THR A 67 -2.14 7.71 6.13
C THR A 67 -3.47 8.02 6.81
N GLY A 68 -3.78 9.30 7.02
CA GLY A 68 -5.08 9.75 7.53
C GLY A 68 -6.25 9.29 6.63
N HIS A 69 -6.15 9.52 5.32
CA HIS A 69 -7.18 9.13 4.36
C HIS A 69 -7.37 7.61 4.30
N VAL A 70 -6.29 6.84 4.27
CA VAL A 70 -6.33 5.38 4.27
C VAL A 70 -7.02 4.84 5.53
N ARG A 71 -6.66 5.37 6.72
CA ARG A 71 -7.25 4.94 7.99
C ARG A 71 -8.73 5.31 8.08
N SER A 72 -9.09 6.52 7.67
CA SER A 72 -10.48 6.99 7.63
C SER A 72 -11.33 6.13 6.70
N PHE A 73 -10.82 5.80 5.50
CA PHE A 73 -11.49 4.91 4.57
C PHE A 73 -11.65 3.48 5.12
N ALA A 74 -10.60 2.94 5.74
CA ALA A 74 -10.66 1.61 6.37
C ALA A 74 -11.67 1.55 7.52
N HIS A 75 -11.78 2.60 8.31
CA HIS A 75 -12.80 2.72 9.35
C HIS A 75 -14.20 2.75 8.75
N MET A 76 -14.43 3.59 7.72
CA MET A 76 -15.70 3.65 7.00
C MET A 76 -16.11 2.29 6.41
N LEU A 77 -15.15 1.55 5.84
CA LEU A 77 -15.37 0.19 5.32
C LEU A 77 -15.71 -0.81 6.43
N THR A 78 -15.03 -0.74 7.57
CA THR A 78 -15.20 -1.68 8.69
C THR A 78 -16.52 -1.46 9.43
N GLU A 79 -16.87 -0.20 9.68
CA GLU A 79 -18.09 0.22 10.38
C GLU A 79 -19.30 0.38 9.45
N ARG A 80 -19.11 0.13 8.16
CA ARG A 80 -20.12 0.21 7.11
C ARG A 80 -20.82 1.58 6.99
N GLN A 81 -20.02 2.65 7.00
CA GLN A 81 -20.49 4.05 7.01
C GLN A 81 -20.49 4.66 5.61
N GLY A 82 -21.13 4.01 4.63
CA GLY A 82 -21.12 4.46 3.23
C GLY A 82 -21.64 5.89 3.01
N GLU A 83 -22.49 6.39 3.90
CA GLU A 83 -22.99 7.77 3.90
C GLU A 83 -21.87 8.82 4.06
N ARG A 84 -20.72 8.45 4.64
CA ARG A 84 -19.57 9.33 4.86
C ARG A 84 -18.66 9.45 3.64
N LEU A 85 -18.87 8.64 2.60
CA LEU A 85 -18.04 8.64 1.39
C LEU A 85 -17.89 10.02 0.73
N PRO A 86 -18.96 10.85 0.60
CA PRO A 86 -18.83 12.16 -0.04
C PRO A 86 -17.90 13.08 0.74
N GLN A 87 -18.03 13.11 2.07
CA GLN A 87 -17.15 13.88 2.94
C GLN A 87 -15.69 13.42 2.82
N TRP A 88 -15.47 12.11 2.72
CA TRP A 88 -14.13 11.56 2.53
C TRP A 88 -13.53 11.97 1.17
N LEU A 89 -14.31 11.93 0.09
CA LEU A 89 -13.87 12.39 -1.24
C LEU A 89 -13.50 13.87 -1.24
N ASP A 90 -14.28 14.70 -0.56
CA ASP A 90 -14.00 16.14 -0.45
C ASP A 90 -12.72 16.39 0.35
N ALA A 91 -12.50 15.66 1.46
CA ALA A 91 -11.26 15.75 2.23
C ALA A 91 -10.04 15.36 1.39
N VAL A 92 -10.12 14.28 0.61
CA VAL A 92 -9.04 13.84 -0.30
C VAL A 92 -8.70 14.92 -1.34
N ARG A 93 -9.70 15.66 -1.84
CA ARG A 93 -9.49 16.73 -2.84
C ARG A 93 -8.84 17.98 -2.26
N GLN A 94 -8.90 18.19 -0.94
CA GLN A 94 -8.24 19.35 -0.29
C GLN A 94 -6.72 19.15 -0.13
N ASP A 95 -6.27 17.90 -0.03
CA ASP A 95 -4.84 17.59 0.09
C ASP A 95 -4.18 17.43 -1.28
N ASP A 96 -2.92 17.85 -1.41
CA ASP A 96 -2.14 17.73 -2.65
C ASP A 96 -1.58 16.30 -2.83
N LEU A 97 -2.48 15.36 -3.14
CA LEU A 97 -2.16 13.94 -3.34
C LEU A 97 -2.64 13.45 -4.71
N PRO A 98 -1.93 13.77 -5.82
CA PRO A 98 -2.40 13.49 -7.18
C PRO A 98 -2.75 12.02 -7.46
N SER A 99 -1.97 11.10 -6.90
CA SER A 99 -2.23 9.66 -7.00
C SER A 99 -3.54 9.26 -6.32
N LEU A 100 -3.88 9.90 -5.20
CA LEU A 100 -5.11 9.64 -4.46
C LEU A 100 -6.32 10.31 -5.12
N HIS A 101 -6.14 11.47 -5.77
CA HIS A 101 -7.19 12.11 -6.57
C HIS A 101 -7.65 11.23 -7.73
N THR A 102 -6.72 10.52 -8.38
CA THR A 102 -7.08 9.59 -9.46
C THR A 102 -7.96 8.45 -8.94
N LEU A 103 -7.66 7.92 -7.74
CA LEU A 103 -8.50 6.94 -7.08
C LEU A 103 -9.88 7.52 -6.71
N ALA A 104 -9.90 8.72 -6.12
CA ALA A 104 -11.14 9.40 -5.75
C ALA A 104 -12.05 9.65 -6.96
N ALA A 105 -11.49 10.04 -8.10
CA ALA A 105 -12.25 10.19 -9.35
C ALA A 105 -12.76 8.86 -9.90
N GLY A 106 -12.08 7.75 -9.66
CA GLY A 106 -12.59 6.41 -9.94
C GLY A 106 -13.78 6.05 -9.05
N ILE A 107 -13.63 6.25 -7.75
CA ILE A 107 -14.67 5.99 -6.75
C ILE A 107 -15.93 6.84 -7.01
N ASP A 108 -15.76 8.12 -7.36
CA ASP A 108 -16.85 9.05 -7.60
C ASP A 108 -17.68 8.68 -8.84
N ARG A 109 -17.05 8.08 -9.87
CA ARG A 109 -17.77 7.55 -11.04
C ARG A 109 -18.68 6.38 -10.70
N ASP A 110 -18.28 5.56 -9.73
CA ASP A 110 -19.04 4.39 -9.26
C ASP A 110 -19.69 4.63 -7.90
N ARG A 111 -19.97 5.90 -7.55
CA ARG A 111 -20.37 6.35 -6.20
C ARG A 111 -21.45 5.49 -5.56
N ASP A 112 -22.57 5.26 -6.25
CA ASP A 112 -23.70 4.51 -5.71
C ASP A 112 -23.31 3.05 -5.39
N ALA A 113 -22.51 2.42 -6.27
CA ALA A 113 -22.02 1.07 -6.06
C ALA A 113 -21.04 1.01 -4.89
N VAL A 114 -20.17 2.01 -4.75
CA VAL A 114 -19.22 2.08 -3.62
C VAL A 114 -19.95 2.35 -2.31
N ILE A 115 -20.93 3.26 -2.27
CA ILE A 115 -21.77 3.47 -1.08
C ILE A 115 -22.47 2.17 -0.69
N ALA A 116 -23.06 1.46 -1.65
CA ALA A 116 -23.69 0.17 -1.39
C ALA A 116 -22.68 -0.85 -0.84
N GLY A 117 -21.48 -0.94 -1.42
CA GLY A 117 -20.41 -1.81 -0.94
C GLY A 117 -19.87 -1.43 0.45
N LEU A 118 -19.92 -0.15 0.81
CA LEU A 118 -19.57 0.37 2.12
C LEU A 118 -20.72 0.31 3.13
N THR A 119 -21.94 -0.08 2.76
CA THR A 119 -23.10 -0.05 3.67
C THR A 119 -23.70 -1.44 3.89
N LEU A 120 -23.80 -2.22 2.81
CA LEU A 120 -24.49 -3.50 2.83
C LEU A 120 -23.62 -4.59 3.48
N PRO A 121 -24.24 -5.62 4.09
CA PRO A 121 -23.52 -6.74 4.67
C PRO A 121 -22.95 -7.71 3.64
N TRP A 122 -23.27 -7.52 2.35
CA TRP A 122 -22.92 -8.44 1.28
C TRP A 122 -21.48 -8.21 0.82
N SER A 123 -20.73 -9.30 0.66
CA SER A 123 -19.41 -9.26 0.03
C SER A 123 -19.33 -10.23 -1.14
N SER A 124 -18.59 -9.84 -2.17
CA SER A 124 -18.31 -10.72 -3.32
C SER A 124 -17.21 -11.73 -3.03
N GLY A 125 -16.63 -11.76 -1.82
CA GLY A 125 -15.44 -12.56 -1.52
C GLY A 125 -15.59 -14.07 -1.77
N VAL A 126 -16.72 -14.66 -1.39
CA VAL A 126 -17.00 -16.08 -1.67
C VAL A 126 -17.13 -16.35 -3.17
N VAL A 127 -17.83 -15.46 -3.88
CA VAL A 127 -18.02 -15.55 -5.33
C VAL A 127 -16.68 -15.41 -6.05
N GLU A 128 -15.87 -14.43 -5.67
CA GLU A 128 -14.53 -14.22 -6.20
C GLU A 128 -13.61 -15.41 -5.91
N GLY A 129 -13.72 -16.02 -4.73
CA GLY A 129 -13.02 -17.27 -4.38
C GLY A 129 -13.36 -18.40 -5.35
N HIS A 130 -14.64 -18.61 -5.64
CA HIS A 130 -15.09 -19.59 -6.63
C HIS A 130 -14.59 -19.24 -8.04
N VAL A 131 -14.68 -17.99 -8.46
CA VAL A 131 -14.17 -17.53 -9.76
C VAL A 131 -12.67 -17.78 -9.88
N ASN A 132 -11.89 -17.53 -8.82
CA ASN A 132 -10.46 -17.76 -8.79
C ASN A 132 -10.14 -19.27 -8.85
N ARG A 133 -10.88 -20.13 -8.14
CA ARG A 133 -10.76 -21.59 -8.24
C ARG A 133 -11.02 -22.06 -9.67
N ILE A 134 -12.07 -21.56 -10.32
CA ILE A 134 -12.40 -21.90 -11.71
C ILE A 134 -11.30 -21.42 -12.67
N LYS A 135 -10.81 -20.18 -12.52
CA LYS A 135 -9.70 -19.66 -13.31
C LYS A 135 -8.44 -20.52 -13.15
N MET A 136 -8.14 -20.97 -11.93
CA MET A 136 -7.02 -21.86 -11.64
C MET A 136 -7.17 -23.22 -12.35
N LEU A 137 -8.33 -23.86 -12.23
CA LEU A 137 -8.62 -25.13 -12.93
C LEU A 137 -8.50 -24.98 -14.45
N LYS A 138 -8.99 -23.87 -15.01
CA LYS A 138 -8.85 -23.58 -16.44
C LYS A 138 -7.39 -23.38 -16.86
N ARG A 139 -6.56 -22.73 -16.03
CA ARG A 139 -5.11 -22.55 -16.25
C ARG A 139 -4.34 -23.88 -16.19
N GLN A 140 -4.65 -24.75 -15.23
CA GLN A 140 -4.08 -26.11 -15.16
C GLN A 140 -4.39 -26.95 -16.42
N MET A 141 -5.45 -26.59 -17.15
CA MET A 141 -5.88 -27.26 -18.38
C MET A 141 -5.50 -26.50 -19.64
N PHE A 142 -4.54 -25.56 -19.54
CA PHE A 142 -4.05 -24.75 -20.66
C PHE A 142 -5.17 -24.02 -21.44
N GLY A 143 -6.25 -23.64 -20.75
CA GLY A 143 -7.39 -22.96 -21.36
C GLY A 143 -8.32 -23.85 -22.19
N ARG A 144 -8.03 -25.15 -22.33
CA ARG A 144 -8.76 -26.09 -23.21
C ARG A 144 -10.05 -26.63 -22.58
N ALA A 145 -10.35 -26.26 -21.35
CA ALA A 145 -11.55 -26.70 -20.65
C ALA A 145 -12.77 -25.85 -21.03
N GLY A 146 -13.68 -26.42 -21.82
CA GLY A 146 -15.03 -25.88 -22.03
C GLY A 146 -15.93 -26.11 -20.81
N PHE A 147 -17.15 -25.55 -20.85
CA PHE A 147 -18.09 -25.56 -19.72
C PHE A 147 -18.34 -26.97 -19.15
N ASN A 148 -18.62 -27.96 -20.01
CA ASN A 148 -18.91 -29.33 -19.57
C ASN A 148 -17.76 -29.96 -18.78
N LEU A 149 -16.52 -29.70 -19.18
CA LEU A 149 -15.33 -30.24 -18.53
C LEU A 149 -15.02 -29.50 -17.22
N LEU A 150 -15.20 -28.17 -17.20
CA LEU A 150 -15.09 -27.38 -15.97
C LEU A 150 -16.15 -27.80 -14.96
N ARG A 151 -17.41 -27.98 -15.37
CA ARG A 151 -18.50 -28.44 -14.50
C ARG A 151 -18.18 -29.78 -13.86
N LYS A 152 -17.71 -30.76 -14.64
CA LYS A 152 -17.27 -32.06 -14.12
C LYS A 152 -16.14 -31.91 -13.09
N ARG A 153 -15.12 -31.11 -13.36
CA ARG A 153 -14.01 -30.90 -12.41
C ARG A 153 -14.41 -30.16 -11.14
N VAL A 154 -15.30 -29.19 -11.22
CA VAL A 154 -15.75 -28.42 -10.05
C VAL A 154 -16.67 -29.24 -9.16
N LEU A 155 -17.56 -30.05 -9.74
CA LEU A 155 -18.55 -30.84 -8.99
C LEU A 155 -18.02 -32.19 -8.50
N LEU A 156 -17.01 -32.78 -9.17
CA LEU A 156 -16.51 -34.12 -8.86
C LEU A 156 -15.15 -34.14 -8.14
N ALA A 157 -14.50 -32.99 -7.94
CA ALA A 157 -13.28 -32.89 -7.14
C ALA A 157 -13.58 -32.08 -5.86
N PRO A 158 -13.52 -32.69 -4.66
CA PRO A 158 -13.64 -31.95 -3.40
C PRO A 158 -12.55 -30.87 -3.29
#